data_AF-A0A537U499-F1
#
_entry.id   AF-A0A537U499-F1
#
_cell.length_a   1.000
_cell.length_b   1.000
_cell.length_c   1.000
_cell.angle_alpha   90.00
_cell.angle_beta   90.00
_cell.angle_gamma   90.00
#
_symmetry.space_group_name_H-M   'P 1'
#
loop_
_entity.id
_entity.type
_entity.pdbx_description
1 polymer ?
#
loop_
_entity_poly.entity_id
_entity_poly.type
_entity_poly.pdbx_seq_one_letter_code
_entity_poly.pdbx_strand_id
1 'polypeptide(L)'
;CVLRFTAEGLEMLMEGVPPAMIENTAKMAGMPVGPLSLSDEVALDLVLKIMKATEADLGPNAIDQTQKKLLVEMVEKQGRFGRKNGKGFYDYPEKGKGQKSLWSELSGLQPKHLDPDTLDVEELKQRFLVVQAVEAARTVEDHVITDPREADVGSILGFGFAPFTGGTLSYIDFMGTRKFVELCHKLEAKYGSRFTPPKLLIEMAAKGETFYGRFPPKKLAAA
;
A
#
# COMPACT_ATOMS: atom_id res chain seq x y z
N CYS A 1 -7.39 0.93 2.10
CA CYS A 1 -6.15 0.20 2.46
C CYS A 1 -5.44 -0.45 1.26
N VAL A 2 -6.06 -1.40 0.55
CA VAL A 2 -5.39 -2.14 -0.56
C VAL A 2 -4.79 -1.23 -1.64
N LEU A 3 -5.51 -0.20 -2.08
CA LEU A 3 -5.00 0.75 -3.07
C LEU A 3 -3.77 1.52 -2.58
N ARG A 4 -3.66 1.79 -1.26
CA ARG A 4 -2.47 2.42 -0.68
C ARG A 4 -1.27 1.49 -0.71
N PHE A 5 -1.48 0.19 -0.51
CA PHE A 5 -0.42 -0.81 -0.62
C PHE A 5 0.14 -0.94 -2.04
N THR A 6 -0.74 -1.02 -3.05
CA THR A 6 -0.30 -1.09 -4.45
C THR A 6 0.34 0.23 -4.89
N ALA A 7 -0.25 1.37 -4.53
CA ALA A 7 0.33 2.69 -4.81
C ALA A 7 1.74 2.82 -4.20
N GLU A 8 1.93 2.43 -2.93
CA GLU A 8 3.25 2.49 -2.28
C GLU A 8 4.30 1.63 -3.00
N GLY A 9 3.91 0.47 -3.53
CA GLY A 9 4.81 -0.35 -4.35
C GLY A 9 5.22 0.34 -5.66
N LEU A 10 4.30 1.08 -6.28
CA LEU A 10 4.60 1.88 -7.47
C LEU A 10 5.47 3.10 -7.13
N GLU A 11 5.21 3.77 -6.01
CA GLU A 11 6.06 4.86 -5.50
C GLU A 11 7.49 4.38 -5.27
N MET A 12 7.68 3.25 -4.56
CA MET A 12 9.00 2.64 -4.37
C MET A 12 9.68 2.32 -5.71
N LEU A 13 8.91 1.84 -6.70
CA LEU A 13 9.44 1.56 -8.03
C LEU A 13 9.92 2.85 -8.72
N MET A 14 9.16 3.94 -8.64
CA MET A 14 9.55 5.26 -9.17
C MET A 14 10.68 5.90 -8.37
N GLU A 15 10.81 5.57 -7.09
CA GLU A 15 11.94 5.93 -6.25
C GLU A 15 13.21 5.11 -6.56
N GLY A 16 13.13 4.09 -7.41
CA GLY A 16 14.28 3.30 -7.85
C GLY A 16 14.62 2.11 -6.97
N VAL A 17 13.71 1.69 -6.08
CA VAL A 17 13.87 0.46 -5.30
C VAL A 17 13.81 -0.75 -6.26
N PRO A 18 14.71 -1.73 -6.18
CA PRO A 18 14.68 -2.89 -7.05
C PRO A 18 13.33 -3.63 -7.01
N PRO A 19 12.71 -3.99 -8.15
CA PRO A 19 11.38 -4.60 -8.16
C PRO A 19 11.26 -5.87 -7.29
N ALA A 20 12.30 -6.71 -7.30
CA ALA A 20 12.35 -7.91 -6.47
C ALA A 20 12.38 -7.58 -4.96
N MET A 21 13.05 -6.49 -4.57
CA MET A 21 13.12 -6.05 -3.18
C MET A 21 11.76 -5.52 -2.71
N ILE A 22 11.04 -4.75 -3.54
CA ILE A 22 9.67 -4.29 -3.26
C ILE A 22 8.75 -5.47 -2.95
N GLU A 23 8.77 -6.48 -3.81
CA GLU A 23 7.94 -7.68 -3.68
C GLU A 23 8.29 -8.52 -2.45
N ASN A 24 9.58 -8.71 -2.17
CA ASN A 24 10.03 -9.54 -1.06
C ASN A 24 9.86 -8.82 0.29
N THR A 25 10.14 -7.51 0.37
CA THR A 25 9.95 -6.74 1.61
C THR A 25 8.46 -6.67 2.00
N ALA A 26 7.54 -6.57 1.04
CA ALA A 26 6.11 -6.66 1.32
C ALA A 26 5.72 -8.01 1.94
N LYS A 27 6.24 -9.12 1.40
CA LYS A 27 6.02 -10.46 1.98
C LYS A 27 6.66 -10.62 3.35
N MET A 28 7.87 -10.10 3.53
CA MET A 28 8.56 -10.06 4.83
C MET A 28 7.82 -9.20 5.86
N ALA A 29 7.07 -8.19 5.42
CA ALA A 29 6.18 -7.42 6.28
C ALA A 29 4.93 -8.20 6.72
N GLY A 30 4.67 -9.37 6.12
CA GLY A 30 3.54 -10.25 6.42
C GLY A 30 2.41 -10.22 5.39
N MET A 31 2.59 -9.53 4.25
CA MET A 31 1.59 -9.51 3.19
C MET A 31 1.61 -10.83 2.39
N PRO A 32 0.45 -11.35 1.94
CA PRO A 32 0.38 -12.62 1.21
C PRO A 32 0.97 -12.54 -0.20
N VAL A 33 0.93 -11.36 -0.81
CA VAL A 33 1.44 -11.08 -2.16
C VAL A 33 2.14 -9.73 -2.15
N GLY A 34 3.10 -9.53 -3.06
CA GLY A 34 3.71 -8.21 -3.22
C GLY A 34 2.85 -7.26 -4.06
N PRO A 35 3.15 -5.96 -3.98
CA PRO A 35 2.27 -4.92 -4.49
C PRO A 35 2.23 -4.81 -6.02
N LEU A 36 3.32 -5.14 -6.73
CA LEU A 36 3.35 -5.12 -8.19
C LEU A 36 2.57 -6.31 -8.74
N SER A 37 2.75 -7.49 -8.14
CA SER A 37 1.95 -8.67 -8.47
C SER A 37 0.48 -8.46 -8.18
N LEU A 38 0.12 -7.75 -7.11
CA LEU A 38 -1.28 -7.42 -6.82
C LEU A 38 -1.82 -6.40 -7.82
N SER A 39 -0.98 -5.44 -8.23
CA SER A 39 -1.34 -4.47 -9.26
C SER A 39 -1.67 -5.15 -10.59
N ASP A 40 -1.01 -6.26 -10.93
CA ASP A 40 -1.33 -7.06 -12.12
C ASP A 40 -2.69 -7.79 -12.06
N GLU A 41 -3.25 -8.02 -10.87
CA GLU A 41 -4.61 -8.54 -10.72
C GLU A 41 -5.65 -7.46 -11.04
N VAL A 42 -5.27 -6.20 -10.88
CA VAL A 42 -6.05 -5.03 -11.26
C VAL A 42 -5.74 -4.74 -12.72
N ALA A 43 -6.76 -4.46 -13.52
CA ALA A 43 -6.57 -4.20 -14.95
C ALA A 43 -5.72 -2.93 -15.16
N LEU A 44 -4.45 -3.06 -15.54
CA LEU A 44 -3.51 -1.93 -15.67
C LEU A 44 -3.98 -0.93 -16.74
N ASP A 45 -4.67 -1.40 -17.77
CA ASP A 45 -5.29 -0.55 -18.78
C ASP A 45 -6.42 0.30 -18.22
N LEU A 46 -7.21 -0.24 -17.29
CA LEU A 46 -8.27 0.51 -16.62
C LEU A 46 -7.66 1.63 -15.78
N VAL A 47 -6.59 1.36 -15.04
CA VAL A 47 -5.86 2.37 -14.28
C VAL A 47 -5.35 3.47 -15.21
N LEU A 48 -4.71 3.11 -16.32
CA LEU A 48 -4.22 4.09 -17.30
C LEU A 48 -5.36 4.92 -17.91
N LYS A 49 -6.50 4.30 -18.24
CA LYS A 49 -7.68 5.00 -18.76
C LYS A 49 -8.22 6.02 -17.74
N ILE A 50 -8.33 5.63 -16.48
CA ILE A 50 -8.75 6.53 -15.40
C ILE A 50 -7.78 7.70 -15.29
N MET A 51 -6.46 7.46 -15.28
CA MET A 51 -5.48 8.53 -15.20
C MET A 51 -5.58 9.52 -16.38
N LYS A 52 -5.73 9.01 -17.61
CA LYS A 52 -5.89 9.86 -18.80
C LYS A 52 -7.18 10.69 -18.76
N ALA A 53 -8.28 10.11 -18.28
CA ALA A 53 -9.54 10.82 -18.12
C ALA A 53 -9.43 11.90 -17.04
N THR A 54 -8.91 11.56 -15.86
CA THR A 54 -8.69 12.52 -14.76
C THR A 54 -7.81 13.69 -15.19
N GLU A 55 -6.75 13.44 -15.96
CA GLU A 55 -5.90 14.51 -16.49
C GLU A 55 -6.61 15.38 -17.52
N ALA A 56 -7.45 14.80 -18.38
CA ALA A 56 -8.23 15.56 -19.35
C ALA A 56 -9.24 16.48 -18.67
N ASP A 57 -9.85 16.02 -17.57
CA ASP A 57 -10.90 16.75 -16.87
C ASP A 57 -10.35 17.77 -15.84
N LEU A 58 -9.30 17.40 -15.10
CA LEU A 58 -8.78 18.18 -13.96
C LEU A 58 -7.37 18.75 -14.20
N GLY A 59 -6.76 18.43 -15.34
CA GLY A 59 -5.43 18.89 -15.73
C GLY A 59 -4.28 17.99 -15.25
N PRO A 60 -3.05 18.28 -15.71
CA PRO A 60 -1.87 17.42 -15.53
C PRO A 60 -1.42 17.26 -14.08
N ASN A 61 -1.77 18.21 -13.20
CA ASN A 61 -1.41 18.19 -11.78
C ASN A 61 -2.34 17.29 -10.94
N ALA A 62 -3.44 16.78 -11.52
CA ALA A 62 -4.39 15.92 -10.82
C ALA A 62 -3.93 14.46 -10.74
N ILE A 63 -2.84 14.09 -11.42
CA ILE A 63 -2.30 12.74 -11.48
C ILE A 63 -0.77 12.75 -11.30
N ASP A 64 -0.21 11.61 -10.93
CA ASP A 64 1.24 11.41 -11.01
C ASP A 64 1.67 11.14 -12.46
N GLN A 65 2.41 12.10 -13.04
CA GLN A 65 2.89 12.04 -14.41
C GLN A 65 3.97 10.97 -14.63
N THR A 66 4.74 10.64 -13.60
CA THR A 66 5.76 9.58 -13.65
C THR A 66 5.10 8.22 -13.72
N GLN A 67 4.11 7.98 -12.86
CA GLN A 67 3.30 6.76 -12.87
C GLN A 67 2.54 6.59 -14.18
N LYS A 68 1.98 7.67 -14.74
CA LYS A 68 1.34 7.63 -16.06
C LYS A 68 2.33 7.20 -17.14
N LYS A 69 3.55 7.75 -17.17
CA LYS A 69 4.58 7.38 -18.16
C LYS A 69 4.94 5.90 -18.07
N LEU A 70 5.10 5.37 -16.87
CA LEU A 70 5.32 3.93 -16.65
C LEU A 70 4.17 3.10 -17.25
N LEU A 71 2.93 3.45 -16.92
CA LEU A 71 1.76 2.72 -17.42
C LEU A 71 1.59 2.84 -18.93
N VAL A 72 1.88 3.99 -19.53
CA VAL A 72 1.89 4.16 -21.00
C VAL A 72 2.92 3.22 -21.64
N GLU A 73 4.12 3.15 -21.09
CA GLU A 73 5.17 2.26 -21.61
C GLU A 73 4.72 0.79 -21.50
N MET A 74 4.27 0.37 -20.32
CA MET A 74 3.81 -1.00 -20.08
C MET A 74 2.61 -1.38 -20.96
N VAL A 75 1.55 -0.58 -20.93
CA VAL A 75 0.26 -0.94 -21.52
C VAL A 75 0.25 -0.67 -23.03
N GLU A 76 0.64 0.54 -23.46
CA GLU A 76 0.44 0.97 -24.85
C GLU A 76 1.57 0.53 -25.78
N LYS A 77 2.81 0.49 -25.27
CA LYS A 77 3.98 0.11 -26.09
C LYS A 77 4.33 -1.37 -25.96
N GLN A 78 4.26 -1.92 -24.74
CA GLN A 78 4.67 -3.30 -24.46
C GLN A 78 3.49 -4.28 -24.36
N GLY A 79 2.25 -3.78 -24.38
CA GLY A 79 1.03 -4.59 -24.32
C GLY A 79 0.88 -5.38 -23.02
N ARG A 80 1.36 -4.85 -21.90
CA ARG A 80 1.39 -5.50 -20.57
C ARG A 80 0.18 -5.02 -19.76
N PHE A 81 -0.91 -5.76 -19.83
CA PHE A 81 -2.22 -5.39 -19.28
C PHE A 81 -2.49 -5.95 -17.86
N GLY A 82 -1.66 -6.88 -17.40
CA GLY A 82 -1.83 -7.60 -16.13
C GLY A 82 -2.03 -9.10 -16.32
N ARG A 83 -2.37 -9.78 -15.23
CA ARG A 83 -2.38 -11.25 -15.12
C ARG A 83 -3.33 -11.92 -16.12
N LYS A 84 -4.52 -11.35 -16.36
CA LYS A 84 -5.51 -11.90 -17.30
C LYS A 84 -4.97 -12.02 -18.74
N ASN A 85 -3.99 -11.20 -19.09
CA ASN A 85 -3.39 -11.15 -20.42
C ASN A 85 -2.02 -11.84 -20.48
N GLY A 86 -1.63 -12.55 -19.41
CA GLY A 86 -0.36 -13.28 -19.35
C GLY A 86 0.87 -12.40 -19.07
N LYS A 87 0.74 -11.07 -19.05
CA LYS A 87 1.87 -10.15 -18.83
C LYS A 87 1.44 -8.81 -18.23
N GLY A 88 2.13 -8.38 -17.19
CA GLY A 88 2.01 -7.11 -16.46
C GLY A 88 3.38 -6.71 -15.89
N PHE A 89 3.50 -6.31 -14.62
CA PHE A 89 4.79 -6.27 -13.92
C PHE A 89 5.50 -7.63 -13.90
N TYR A 90 4.72 -8.70 -13.98
CA TYR A 90 5.17 -10.09 -14.11
C TYR A 90 4.90 -10.65 -15.51
N ASP A 91 5.71 -11.62 -15.91
CA ASP A 91 5.38 -12.59 -16.94
C ASP A 91 4.67 -13.79 -16.29
N TYR A 92 3.50 -14.14 -16.82
CA TYR A 92 2.66 -15.21 -16.31
C TYR A 92 2.61 -16.35 -17.34
N PRO A 93 3.36 -17.45 -17.12
CA PRO A 93 3.29 -18.60 -17.99
C PRO A 93 1.90 -19.24 -17.91
N GLU A 94 1.54 -20.01 -18.95
CA GLU A 94 0.31 -20.81 -18.92
C GLU A 94 0.29 -21.73 -17.69
N LYS A 95 -0.91 -22.02 -17.20
CA LYS A 95 -1.11 -22.82 -15.99
C LYS A 95 -0.38 -24.17 -16.11
N GLY A 96 0.56 -24.43 -15.20
CA GLY A 96 1.36 -25.65 -15.18
C GLY A 96 2.65 -25.60 -16.01
N LYS A 97 2.95 -24.50 -16.71
CA LYS A 97 4.15 -24.36 -17.57
C LYS A 97 5.29 -23.54 -16.94
N GLY A 98 5.23 -23.24 -15.64
CA GLY A 98 6.29 -22.53 -14.93
C GLY A 98 5.79 -21.68 -13.76
N GLN A 99 6.71 -20.99 -13.11
CA GLN A 99 6.39 -19.98 -12.10
C GLN A 99 6.38 -18.59 -12.76
N LYS A 100 5.54 -17.68 -12.25
CA LYS A 100 5.57 -16.28 -12.66
C LYS A 100 6.93 -15.66 -12.32
N SER A 101 7.43 -14.77 -13.16
CA SER A 101 8.69 -14.04 -12.96
C SER A 101 8.46 -12.55 -13.15
N LEU A 102 9.24 -11.71 -12.45
CA LEU A 102 9.24 -10.28 -12.73
C LEU A 102 9.71 -10.05 -14.17
N TRP A 103 9.10 -9.08 -14.84
CA TRP A 103 9.50 -8.70 -16.19
C TRP A 103 10.94 -8.18 -16.20
N SER A 104 11.80 -8.77 -17.02
CA SER A 104 13.24 -8.50 -17.03
C SER A 104 13.60 -7.06 -17.35
N GLU A 105 12.78 -6.36 -18.13
CA GLU A 105 13.03 -4.96 -18.51
C GLU A 105 12.40 -3.95 -17.55
N LEU A 106 11.66 -4.41 -16.54
CA LEU A 106 10.95 -3.53 -15.61
C LEU A 106 11.88 -2.54 -14.89
N SER A 107 13.05 -3.01 -14.46
CA SER A 107 14.05 -2.14 -13.84
C SER A 107 14.52 -1.04 -14.79
N GLY A 108 14.55 -1.29 -16.10
CA GLY A 108 14.92 -0.30 -17.12
C GLY A 108 13.91 0.84 -17.26
N LEU A 109 12.69 0.69 -16.73
CA LEU A 109 11.67 1.73 -16.73
C LEU A 109 11.73 2.65 -15.52
N GLN A 110 12.56 2.34 -14.53
CA GLN A 110 12.71 3.18 -13.35
C GLN A 110 13.47 4.47 -13.72
N PRO A 111 13.02 5.65 -13.25
CA PRO A 111 13.70 6.92 -13.55
C PRO A 111 15.05 7.05 -12.85
N LYS A 112 15.30 6.23 -11.83
CA LYS A 112 16.55 6.12 -11.08
C LYS A 112 16.69 4.72 -10.51
N HIS A 113 17.90 4.36 -10.10
CA HIS A 113 18.23 3.07 -9.49
C HIS A 113 18.93 3.32 -8.16
N LEU A 114 18.35 2.79 -7.08
CA LEU A 114 18.98 2.83 -5.77
C LEU A 114 19.85 1.60 -5.59
N ASP A 115 20.97 1.77 -4.88
CA ASP A 115 21.84 0.66 -4.49
C ASP A 115 21.10 -0.21 -3.46
N PRO A 116 20.81 -1.50 -3.77
CA PRO A 116 20.11 -2.41 -2.87
C PRO A 116 20.77 -2.51 -1.48
N ASP A 117 22.10 -2.41 -1.41
CA ASP A 117 22.86 -2.60 -0.17
C ASP A 117 22.73 -1.38 0.78
N THR A 118 22.23 -0.26 0.28
CA THR A 118 22.01 0.97 1.05
C THR A 118 20.59 1.10 1.60
N LEU A 119 19.68 0.20 1.20
CA LEU A 119 18.26 0.29 1.55
C LEU A 119 17.95 -0.40 2.87
N ASP A 120 17.23 0.30 3.74
CA ASP A 120 16.75 -0.25 5.01
C ASP A 120 15.50 -1.12 4.76
N VAL A 121 15.68 -2.44 4.86
CA VAL A 121 14.61 -3.44 4.69
C VAL A 121 13.47 -3.22 5.70
N GLU A 122 13.77 -2.80 6.93
CA GLU A 122 12.72 -2.56 7.93
C GLU A 122 11.91 -1.33 7.60
N GLU A 123 12.55 -0.27 7.10
CA GLU A 123 11.85 0.92 6.62
C GLU A 123 10.95 0.60 5.42
N LEU A 124 11.41 -0.23 4.47
CA LEU A 124 10.56 -0.69 3.35
C LEU A 124 9.34 -1.48 3.84
N LYS A 125 9.51 -2.38 4.82
CA LYS A 125 8.38 -3.08 5.45
C LYS A 125 7.41 -2.11 6.12
N GLN A 126 7.94 -1.15 6.89
CA GLN A 126 7.14 -0.14 7.58
C GLN A 126 6.33 0.71 6.62
N ARG A 127 6.89 1.11 5.48
CA ARG A 127 6.14 1.86 4.46
C ARG A 127 4.86 1.14 4.04
N PHE A 128 4.91 -0.17 3.79
CA PHE A 128 3.72 -0.95 3.43
C PHE A 128 2.69 -1.05 4.56
N LEU A 129 3.14 -1.25 5.80
CA LEU A 129 2.24 -1.41 6.93
C LEU A 129 1.61 -0.07 7.35
N VAL A 130 2.43 0.97 7.49
CA VAL A 130 2.00 2.29 7.96
C VAL A 130 1.05 2.94 6.96
N VAL A 131 1.32 2.89 5.65
CA VAL A 131 0.44 3.54 4.66
C VAL A 131 -0.99 2.96 4.68
N GLN A 132 -1.12 1.65 4.98
CA GLN A 132 -2.41 0.98 5.12
C GLN A 132 -3.06 1.28 6.47
N ALA A 133 -2.29 1.29 7.56
CA ALA A 133 -2.79 1.58 8.90
C ALA A 133 -3.26 3.03 9.05
N VAL A 134 -2.55 4.00 8.46
CA VAL A 134 -2.98 5.40 8.38
C VAL A 134 -4.31 5.51 7.62
N GLU A 135 -4.48 4.77 6.53
CA GLU A 135 -5.74 4.74 5.78
C GLU A 135 -6.88 4.14 6.61
N ALA A 136 -6.63 3.07 7.36
CA ALA A 136 -7.63 2.49 8.27
C ALA A 136 -8.03 3.50 9.37
N ALA A 137 -7.07 4.24 9.94
CA ALA A 137 -7.36 5.30 10.89
C ALA A 137 -8.22 6.42 10.28
N ARG A 138 -7.97 6.80 9.01
CA ARG A 138 -8.82 7.77 8.29
C ARG A 138 -10.25 7.26 8.14
N THR A 139 -10.45 5.98 7.81
CA THR A 139 -11.81 5.44 7.71
C THR A 139 -12.58 5.45 9.03
N VAL A 140 -11.88 5.43 10.16
CA VAL A 140 -12.50 5.60 11.48
C VAL A 140 -12.86 7.07 11.73
N GLU A 141 -11.96 8.00 11.37
CA GLU A 141 -12.22 9.44 11.42
C GLU A 141 -13.42 9.85 10.56
N ASP A 142 -13.52 9.31 9.35
CA ASP A 142 -14.61 9.56 8.40
C ASP A 142 -15.91 8.81 8.76
N HIS A 143 -15.93 8.06 9.87
CA HIS A 143 -17.05 7.23 10.33
C HIS A 143 -17.52 6.15 9.34
N VAL A 144 -16.68 5.77 8.38
CA VAL A 144 -16.91 4.65 7.47
C VAL A 144 -16.80 3.33 8.23
N ILE A 145 -15.79 3.22 9.09
CA ILE A 145 -15.65 2.11 10.05
C ILE A 145 -15.91 2.67 11.44
N THR A 146 -16.86 2.06 12.16
CA THR A 146 -17.27 2.52 13.49
C THR A 146 -16.81 1.59 14.61
N ASP A 147 -16.33 0.41 14.27
CA ASP A 147 -15.83 -0.59 15.21
C ASP A 147 -14.41 -1.03 14.83
N PRO A 148 -13.39 -0.83 15.68
CA PRO A 148 -12.02 -1.22 15.36
C PRO A 148 -11.85 -2.73 15.12
N ARG A 149 -12.73 -3.57 15.71
CA ARG A 149 -12.70 -5.02 15.53
C ARG A 149 -13.09 -5.42 14.11
N GLU A 150 -14.03 -4.71 13.51
CA GLU A 150 -14.42 -4.90 12.11
C GLU A 150 -13.28 -4.51 11.16
N ALA A 151 -12.58 -3.41 11.48
CA ALA A 151 -11.41 -2.98 10.73
C ALA A 151 -10.31 -4.06 10.73
N ASP A 152 -9.99 -4.58 11.91
CA ASP A 152 -8.89 -5.53 12.08
C ASP A 152 -9.20 -6.90 11.49
N VAL A 153 -10.36 -7.47 11.80
CA VAL A 153 -10.80 -8.75 11.21
C VAL A 153 -10.92 -8.62 9.69
N GLY A 154 -11.51 -7.52 9.21
CA GLY A 154 -11.61 -7.23 7.78
C GLY A 154 -10.24 -7.08 7.11
N SER A 155 -9.27 -6.48 7.79
CA SER A 155 -7.91 -6.32 7.26
C SER A 155 -7.17 -7.65 7.11
N ILE A 156 -7.28 -8.52 8.11
CA ILE A 156 -6.63 -9.83 8.12
C ILE A 156 -7.30 -10.78 7.13
N LEU A 157 -8.62 -10.94 7.21
CA LEU A 157 -9.34 -11.92 6.40
C LEU A 157 -9.62 -11.44 4.98
N GLY A 158 -9.77 -10.12 4.78
CA GLY A 158 -10.09 -9.54 3.50
C GLY A 158 -8.88 -9.43 2.57
N PHE A 159 -7.80 -8.82 3.06
CA PHE A 159 -6.62 -8.54 2.21
C PHE A 159 -5.28 -9.00 2.82
N GLY A 160 -5.31 -9.74 3.93
CA GLY A 160 -4.13 -10.39 4.49
C GLY A 160 -3.14 -9.43 5.16
N PHE A 161 -3.63 -8.35 5.79
CA PHE A 161 -2.75 -7.44 6.51
C PHE A 161 -2.03 -8.16 7.64
N ALA A 162 -0.70 -8.33 7.49
CA ALA A 162 0.27 -8.81 8.47
C ALA A 162 -0.34 -9.44 9.73
N PRO A 163 -0.88 -10.68 9.67
CA PRO A 163 -1.79 -11.19 10.70
C PRO A 163 -1.21 -11.23 12.11
N PHE A 164 0.12 -11.37 12.22
CA PHE A 164 0.85 -11.35 13.50
C PHE A 164 0.76 -10.00 14.24
N THR A 165 0.32 -8.93 13.57
CA THR A 165 0.13 -7.59 14.15
C THR A 165 -1.28 -7.38 14.72
N GLY A 166 -2.20 -8.34 14.57
CA GLY A 166 -3.58 -8.24 15.03
C GLY A 166 -4.52 -7.42 14.13
N GLY A 167 -4.02 -6.81 13.05
CA GLY A 167 -4.80 -6.01 12.11
C GLY A 167 -4.31 -4.56 12.03
N THR A 168 -4.88 -3.76 11.13
CA THR A 168 -4.40 -2.40 10.87
C THR A 168 -4.45 -1.45 12.06
N LEU A 169 -5.50 -1.51 12.89
CA LEU A 169 -5.66 -0.64 14.07
C LEU A 169 -4.97 -1.25 15.29
N SER A 170 -5.02 -2.57 15.46
CA SER A 170 -4.21 -3.27 16.47
C SER A 170 -2.71 -3.02 16.28
N TYR A 171 -2.22 -2.94 15.03
CA TYR A 171 -0.84 -2.59 14.73
C TYR A 171 -0.45 -1.21 15.31
N ILE A 172 -1.36 -0.23 15.23
CA ILE A 172 -1.18 1.09 15.83
C ILE A 172 -1.16 0.98 17.35
N ASP A 173 -2.12 0.26 17.93
CA ASP A 173 -2.28 0.13 19.38
C ASP A 173 -1.11 -0.62 20.04
N PHE A 174 -0.60 -1.69 19.41
CA PHE A 174 0.57 -2.42 19.89
C PHE A 174 1.85 -1.58 19.86
N MET A 175 1.99 -0.69 18.87
CA MET A 175 3.09 0.27 18.82
C MET A 175 2.88 1.42 19.84
N GLY A 176 1.62 1.75 20.11
CA GLY A 176 1.19 2.94 20.84
C GLY A 176 1.02 4.14 19.91
N THR A 177 -0.12 4.84 20.03
CA THR A 177 -0.53 5.95 19.15
C THR A 177 0.53 7.05 19.04
N ARG A 178 1.22 7.40 20.13
CA ARG A 178 2.34 8.38 20.12
C ARG A 178 3.48 7.96 19.19
N LYS A 179 4.03 6.75 19.40
CA LYS A 179 5.14 6.23 18.59
C LYS A 179 4.74 6.05 17.13
N PHE A 180 3.49 5.65 16.89
CA PHE A 180 2.98 5.51 15.54
C PHE A 180 2.86 6.85 14.81
N VAL A 181 2.39 7.92 15.49
CA VAL A 181 2.36 9.28 14.91
C VAL A 181 3.77 9.80 14.63
N GLU A 182 4.73 9.56 15.52
CA GLU A 182 6.15 9.89 15.28
C GLU A 182 6.70 9.17 14.04
N LEU A 183 6.40 7.88 13.88
CA LEU A 183 6.77 7.10 12.70
C LEU A 183 6.11 7.64 11.43
N CYS A 184 4.83 8.02 11.50
CA CYS A 184 4.12 8.65 10.38
C CYS A 184 4.83 9.92 9.92
N HIS A 185 5.18 10.82 10.84
CA HIS A 185 5.89 12.05 10.49
C HIS A 185 7.30 11.80 9.95
N LYS A 186 8.02 10.80 10.47
CA LYS A 186 9.32 10.39 9.91
C LYS A 186 9.19 9.95 8.44
N LEU A 187 8.19 9.12 8.15
CA LEU A 187 7.94 8.64 6.79
C LEU A 187 7.39 9.76 5.89
N GLU A 188 6.51 10.61 6.41
CA GLU A 188 5.97 11.78 5.71
C GLU A 188 7.08 12.75 5.28
N ALA A 189 8.05 13.02 6.14
CA ALA A 189 9.18 13.89 5.81
C ALA A 189 10.03 13.35 4.65
N LYS A 190 10.11 12.03 4.49
CA LYS A 190 10.94 11.37 3.47
C LYS A 190 10.17 11.04 2.19
N TYR A 191 8.89 10.73 2.32
CA TYR A 191 8.07 10.11 1.28
C TYR A 191 6.76 10.86 1.00
N GLY A 192 6.48 11.95 1.72
CA GLY A 192 5.35 12.83 1.47
C GLY A 192 4.04 12.41 2.16
N SER A 193 2.98 13.15 1.81
CA SER A 193 1.74 13.26 2.60
C SER A 193 0.87 11.99 2.67
N ARG A 194 1.20 10.94 1.91
CA ARG A 194 0.48 9.66 2.03
C ARG A 194 0.57 9.08 3.45
N PHE A 195 1.65 9.39 4.17
CA PHE A 195 1.88 9.02 5.57
C PHE A 195 1.33 10.02 6.60
N THR A 196 0.71 11.14 6.19
CA THR A 196 0.16 12.13 7.14
C THR A 196 -0.90 11.48 8.03
N PRO A 197 -0.72 11.48 9.36
CA PRO A 197 -1.71 10.88 10.27
C PRO A 197 -3.01 11.71 10.29
N PRO A 198 -4.20 11.07 10.34
CA PRO A 198 -5.48 11.79 10.49
C PRO A 198 -5.55 12.55 11.81
N LYS A 199 -6.44 13.56 11.90
CA LYS A 199 -6.55 14.40 13.11
C LYS A 199 -6.93 13.57 14.33
N LEU A 200 -7.85 12.62 14.16
CA LEU A 200 -8.25 11.65 15.18
C LEU A 200 -7.03 10.97 15.82
N LEU A 201 -6.10 10.51 15.00
CA LEU A 201 -4.93 9.78 15.46
C LEU A 201 -3.94 10.70 16.21
N ILE A 202 -3.78 11.94 15.74
CA ILE A 202 -2.99 12.97 16.43
C ILE A 202 -3.60 13.29 17.80
N GLU A 203 -4.92 13.47 17.87
CA GLU A 203 -5.63 13.73 19.13
C GLU A 203 -5.52 12.57 20.12
N MET A 204 -5.68 11.35 19.64
CA MET A 204 -5.53 10.14 20.45
C MET A 204 -4.10 10.02 21.01
N ALA A 205 -3.10 10.29 20.18
CA ALA A 205 -1.70 10.31 20.60
C ALA A 205 -1.44 11.34 21.70
N ALA A 206 -1.99 12.55 21.59
CA ALA A 206 -1.86 13.60 22.60
C ALA A 206 -2.48 13.20 23.95
N LYS A 207 -3.59 12.44 23.92
CA LYS A 207 -4.30 11.98 25.12
C LYS A 207 -3.80 10.63 25.67
N GLY A 208 -2.91 9.95 24.95
CA GLY A 208 -2.48 8.59 25.30
C GLY A 208 -3.58 7.54 25.13
N GLU A 209 -4.53 7.78 24.23
CA GLU A 209 -5.63 6.88 23.91
C GLU A 209 -5.18 5.78 22.92
N THR A 210 -5.95 4.70 22.87
CA THR A 210 -5.83 3.59 21.92
C THR A 210 -7.17 3.37 21.22
N PHE A 211 -7.19 2.76 20.03
CA PHE A 211 -8.44 2.47 19.33
C PHE A 211 -9.34 1.54 20.14
N TYR A 212 -8.78 0.45 20.67
CA TYR A 212 -9.54 -0.50 21.49
C TYR A 212 -9.93 0.06 22.87
N GLY A 213 -9.21 1.06 23.38
CA GLY A 213 -9.56 1.76 24.62
C GLY A 213 -10.67 2.80 24.43
N ARG A 214 -10.61 3.58 23.33
CA ARG A 214 -11.57 4.64 23.01
C ARG A 214 -12.89 4.10 22.46
N PHE A 215 -12.84 2.98 21.74
CA PHE A 215 -14.00 2.32 21.14
C PHE A 215 -14.20 0.91 21.74
N PRO A 216 -14.49 0.80 23.06
CA PRO A 216 -14.64 -0.49 23.71
C PRO A 216 -15.88 -1.22 23.21
N PRO A 217 -15.96 -2.55 23.39
CA PRO A 217 -17.16 -3.32 23.08
C PRO A 217 -18.39 -2.72 23.76
N LYS A 218 -19.51 -2.63 23.04
CA LYS A 218 -20.81 -2.40 23.67
C LYS A 218 -21.00 -3.49 24.72
N LYS A 219 -21.15 -3.11 26.00
CA LYS A 219 -21.59 -4.05 27.03
C LYS A 219 -22.92 -4.62 26.56
N LEU A 220 -22.99 -5.93 26.35
CA LEU A 220 -24.26 -6.63 26.24
C LEU A 220 -25.04 -6.27 27.51
N ALA A 221 -26.21 -5.64 27.35
CA ALA A 221 -27.13 -5.49 28.46
C ALA A 221 -27.34 -6.91 29.02
N ALA A 222 -27.03 -7.10 30.31
CA ALA A 222 -27.26 -8.37 30.96
C ALA A 222 -28.73 -8.76 30.73
N ALA A 223 -28.92 -9.91 30.09
CA ALA A 223 -30.24 -10.48 29.81
C ALA A 223 -30.92 -10.92 31.11
#